data_AF-A0A352JB27-F1
#
_entry.id   AF-A0A352JB27-F1
#
_cell.length_a   1.000
_cell.length_b   1.000
_cell.length_c   1.000
_cell.angle_alpha   90.00
_cell.angle_beta   90.00
_cell.angle_gamma   90.00
#
_symmetry.space_group_name_H-M   'P 1'
#
loop_
_entity.id
_entity.type
_entity.pdbx_description
1 polymer ?
#
loop_
_entity_poly.entity_id
_entity_poly.type
_entity_poly.pdbx_seq_one_letter_code
_entity_poly.pdbx_strand_id
1 'polypeptide(L)'
;MALQAKVSATGKTETELVVHGLQYVLEEMPQQNEDEDRFFALELHLERKLKEYVESLIEARILSFKSSEYSHKDNLIKESDTNKAMPIPTIRPLQVGDRVLILEPDSPYYMAKLSVIRTSLIRATVETDTGEKTFLKRDLRFVEAASE
;
A
#
# COMPACT_ATOMS: atom_id res chain seq x y z
N MET A 1 15.65 4.38 -6.26
CA MET A 1 16.98 4.30 -5.61
C MET A 1 18.13 4.69 -6.56
N ALA A 2 18.11 4.32 -7.86
CA ALA A 2 19.20 4.66 -8.78
C ALA A 2 19.35 6.17 -9.10
N LEU A 3 18.22 6.91 -9.23
CA LEU A 3 18.23 8.36 -9.48
C LEU A 3 18.73 9.16 -8.27
N GLN A 4 18.25 8.84 -7.07
CA GLN A 4 18.73 9.45 -5.82
C GLN A 4 20.22 9.22 -5.60
N ALA A 5 20.75 8.03 -5.91
CA ALA A 5 22.18 7.76 -5.85
C ALA A 5 22.98 8.63 -6.86
N LYS A 6 22.44 8.89 -8.06
CA LYS A 6 23.04 9.78 -9.05
C LYS A 6 22.96 11.27 -8.66
N VAL A 7 21.88 11.71 -8.02
CA VAL A 7 21.73 13.06 -7.45
C VAL A 7 22.84 13.31 -6.42
N SER A 8 23.04 12.37 -5.48
CA SER A 8 24.08 12.47 -4.47
C SER A 8 25.51 12.48 -5.04
N ALA A 9 25.74 11.84 -6.18
CA ALA A 9 27.06 11.77 -6.82
C ALA A 9 27.38 12.98 -7.71
N THR A 10 26.37 13.66 -8.26
CA THR A 10 26.56 14.74 -9.25
C THR A 10 26.23 16.13 -8.73
N GLY A 11 25.59 16.25 -7.56
CA GLY A 11 25.16 17.53 -6.99
C GLY A 11 24.06 18.24 -7.77
N LYS A 12 23.56 17.62 -8.84
CA LYS A 12 22.47 18.12 -9.69
C LYS A 12 21.13 17.74 -9.11
N THR A 13 20.13 18.58 -9.30
CA THR A 13 18.76 18.27 -8.87
C THR A 13 18.18 17.11 -9.69
N GLU A 14 17.22 16.39 -9.13
CA GLU A 14 16.59 15.24 -9.81
C GLU A 14 15.99 15.65 -11.16
N THR A 15 15.42 16.86 -11.23
CA THR A 15 14.87 17.46 -12.45
C THR A 15 15.92 17.71 -13.52
N GLU A 16 17.10 18.21 -13.16
CA GLU A 16 18.21 18.43 -14.10
C GLU A 16 18.74 17.11 -14.70
N LEU A 17 18.80 16.05 -13.89
CA LEU A 17 19.22 14.73 -14.37
C LEU A 17 18.20 14.12 -15.32
N VAL A 18 16.91 14.32 -15.07
CA VAL A 18 15.84 13.89 -15.97
C VAL A 18 15.89 14.67 -17.28
N VAL A 19 16.03 16.00 -17.23
CA VAL A 19 16.14 16.86 -18.43
C VAL A 19 17.35 16.48 -19.27
N HIS A 20 18.51 16.28 -18.65
CA HIS A 20 19.72 15.85 -19.35
C HIS A 20 19.60 14.43 -19.93
N GLY A 21 18.92 13.52 -19.23
CA GLY A 21 18.62 12.19 -19.74
C GLY A 21 17.70 12.23 -20.96
N LEU A 22 16.66 13.07 -20.93
CA LEU A 22 15.75 13.28 -22.04
C LEU A 22 16.47 13.91 -23.25
N GLN A 23 17.34 14.89 -23.03
CA GLN A 23 18.16 15.49 -24.09
C GLN A 23 19.08 14.46 -24.76
N TYR A 24 19.76 13.62 -23.97
CA TYR A 24 20.61 12.55 -24.50
C TYR A 24 19.82 11.57 -25.39
N VAL A 25 18.62 11.18 -24.96
CA VAL A 25 17.74 10.30 -25.76
C VAL A 25 17.25 10.99 -27.03
N LEU A 26 17.01 12.30 -26.99
CA LEU A 26 16.59 13.09 -28.15
C LEU A 26 17.73 13.27 -29.18
N GLU A 27 18.99 13.29 -28.75
CA GLU A 27 20.16 13.40 -29.62
C GLU A 27 20.51 12.08 -30.34
N GLU A 28 20.19 10.92 -29.76
CA GLU A 28 20.41 9.61 -30.39
C GLU A 28 19.36 9.24 -31.47
N MET A 29 18.28 10.00 -31.60
CA MET A 29 17.24 9.73 -32.61
C MET A 29 17.56 10.40 -33.96
N PRO A 30 17.42 9.69 -35.09
CA PRO A 30 17.75 10.21 -36.41
C PRO A 30 16.97 11.50 -36.71
N GLN A 31 17.70 12.53 -37.14
CA GLN A 31 17.16 13.81 -37.60
C GLN A 31 16.39 13.61 -38.90
N GLN A 32 15.12 13.21 -38.81
CA GLN A 32 14.15 13.44 -39.85
C GLN A 32 13.15 14.50 -39.37
N ASN A 33 12.82 15.38 -40.31
CA ASN A 33 12.07 16.61 -40.16
C ASN A 33 10.78 16.45 -39.34
N GLU A 34 10.38 17.56 -38.72
CA GLU A 34 9.18 17.76 -37.89
C GLU A 34 9.40 17.35 -36.43
N ASP A 35 9.74 18.34 -35.59
CA ASP A 35 9.90 18.17 -34.14
C ASP A 35 8.66 17.50 -33.51
N GLU A 36 7.48 17.71 -34.09
CA GLU A 36 6.21 17.10 -33.70
C GLU A 36 6.22 15.55 -33.87
N ASP A 37 6.76 15.04 -34.98
CA ASP A 37 6.93 13.60 -35.22
C ASP A 37 7.97 12.99 -34.29
N ARG A 38 9.01 13.75 -33.90
CA ARG A 38 10.03 13.31 -32.94
C ARG A 38 9.48 13.20 -31.53
N PHE A 39 8.65 14.15 -31.11
CA PHE A 39 7.96 14.06 -29.82
C PHE A 39 6.94 12.92 -29.80
N PHE A 40 6.21 12.70 -30.89
CA PHE A 40 5.29 11.58 -31.00
C PHE A 40 6.03 10.23 -30.94
N ALA A 41 7.16 10.09 -31.64
CA ALA A 41 7.99 8.90 -31.57
C ALA A 41 8.56 8.67 -30.15
N LEU A 42 8.93 9.74 -29.44
CA LEU A 42 9.39 9.67 -28.06
C LEU A 42 8.27 9.26 -27.10
N GLU A 43 7.10 9.87 -27.24
CA GLU A 43 5.91 9.53 -26.45
C GLU A 43 5.56 8.06 -26.63
N LEU A 44 5.46 7.58 -27.87
CA LEU A 44 5.18 6.19 -28.18
C LEU A 44 6.26 5.23 -27.62
N HIS A 45 7.52 5.65 -27.63
CA HIS A 45 8.61 4.86 -27.07
C HIS A 45 8.56 4.79 -25.53
N LEU A 46 8.23 5.91 -24.89
CA LEU A 46 8.06 5.99 -23.43
C LEU A 46 6.82 5.22 -22.97
N GLU A 47 5.71 5.30 -23.69
CA GLU A 47 4.51 4.52 -23.43
C GLU A 47 4.79 3.02 -23.51
N ARG A 48 5.54 2.58 -24.53
CA ARG A 48 5.95 1.18 -24.66
C ARG A 48 6.79 0.72 -23.47
N LYS A 49 7.82 1.49 -23.10
CA LYS A 49 8.68 1.17 -21.95
C LYS A 49 7.90 1.16 -20.64
N LEU A 50 6.96 2.09 -20.47
CA LEU A 50 6.10 2.14 -19.29
C LEU A 50 5.20 0.90 -19.22
N LYS A 51 4.62 0.49 -20.36
CA LYS A 51 3.81 -0.72 -20.46
C LYS A 51 4.61 -1.97 -20.10
N GLU A 52 5.79 -2.16 -20.70
CA GLU A 52 6.68 -3.29 -20.40
C GLU A 52 7.09 -3.31 -18.92
N TYR A 53 7.38 -2.15 -18.34
CA TYR A 53 7.71 -2.05 -16.92
C TYR A 53 6.54 -2.44 -16.02
N VAL A 54 5.34 -1.94 -16.29
CA VAL A 54 4.12 -2.30 -15.55
C VAL A 54 3.81 -3.79 -15.69
N GLU A 55 3.92 -4.35 -16.89
CA GLU A 55 3.75 -5.78 -17.14
C GLU A 55 4.75 -6.60 -16.31
N SER A 56 6.03 -6.21 -16.28
CA SER A 56 7.05 -6.88 -15.47
C SER A 56 6.76 -6.81 -13.95
N LEU A 57 6.23 -5.69 -13.47
CA LEU A 57 5.82 -5.54 -12.06
C LEU A 57 4.62 -6.43 -11.71
N ILE A 58 3.65 -6.52 -12.63
CA ILE A 58 2.49 -7.39 -12.47
C ILE A 58 2.93 -8.86 -12.48
N GLU A 59 3.79 -9.26 -13.41
CA GLU A 59 4.33 -10.62 -13.49
C GLU A 59 5.12 -11.00 -12.24
N ALA A 60 6.01 -10.12 -11.77
CA ALA A 60 6.76 -10.33 -10.52
C ALA A 60 5.81 -10.49 -9.32
N ARG A 61 4.73 -9.71 -9.27
CA ARG A 61 3.71 -9.82 -8.22
C ARG A 61 2.94 -11.13 -8.32
N ILE A 62 2.51 -11.53 -9.51
CA ILE A 62 1.80 -12.81 -9.74
C ILE A 62 2.69 -14.00 -9.38
N LEU A 63 3.97 -13.97 -9.74
CA LEU A 63 4.94 -15.01 -9.36
C LEU A 63 5.12 -15.09 -7.84
N SER A 64 5.18 -13.95 -7.16
CA SER A 64 5.22 -13.88 -5.70
C SER A 64 3.94 -14.41 -5.03
N PHE A 65 2.77 -14.26 -5.66
CA PHE A 65 1.53 -14.83 -5.15
C PHE A 65 1.44 -16.34 -5.40
N LYS A 66 1.84 -16.80 -6.59
CA LYS A 66 1.84 -18.23 -6.93
C LYS A 66 2.80 -19.04 -6.06
N SER A 67 3.98 -18.52 -5.70
CA SER A 67 4.88 -19.19 -4.76
C SER A 67 4.33 -19.27 -3.33
N SER A 68 3.44 -18.35 -2.95
CA SER A 68 2.77 -18.36 -1.64
C SER A 68 1.58 -19.33 -1.58
N GLU A 69 0.88 -19.58 -2.69
CA GLU A 69 -0.30 -20.46 -2.71
C GLU A 69 0.04 -21.96 -2.77
N TYR A 70 1.23 -22.34 -3.22
CA TYR A 70 1.69 -23.74 -3.15
C TYR A 70 2.23 -24.17 -1.79
N SER A 71 2.43 -23.24 -0.84
CA SER A 71 3.01 -23.56 0.48
C SER A 71 1.98 -23.71 1.60
N HIS A 72 0.67 -23.61 1.32
CA HIS A 72 -0.39 -23.63 2.36
C HIS A 72 -1.33 -24.85 2.31
N LYS A 73 -0.98 -25.93 1.60
CA LYS A 73 -1.79 -27.15 1.57
C LYS A 73 -1.14 -28.42 2.09
N ASP A 74 0.04 -28.35 2.69
CA ASP A 74 0.62 -29.51 3.36
C ASP A 74 1.43 -29.06 4.58
N ASN A 75 0.90 -29.31 5.77
CA ASN A 75 1.64 -29.57 7.01
C ASN A 75 0.67 -29.66 8.18
N LEU A 76 -0.05 -30.78 8.23
CA LEU A 76 -0.55 -31.35 9.47
C LEU A 76 0.59 -32.16 10.13
N ILE A 77 1.06 -31.64 11.26
CA ILE A 77 1.65 -32.33 12.43
C ILE A 77 3.04 -32.99 12.28
N LYS A 78 4.09 -32.41 12.89
CA LYS A 78 4.75 -32.87 14.14
C LYS A 78 6.08 -32.15 14.42
N GLU A 79 6.13 -31.54 15.60
CA GLU A 79 7.25 -31.37 16.54
C GLU A 79 8.71 -31.26 16.01
N SER A 80 9.33 -30.10 16.27
CA SER A 80 10.54 -30.08 17.11
C SER A 80 10.84 -28.66 17.59
N ASP A 81 11.24 -28.61 18.86
CA ASP A 81 11.62 -27.44 19.64
C ASP A 81 12.66 -26.53 18.98
N THR A 82 12.71 -25.29 19.50
CA THR A 82 13.72 -24.23 19.29
C THR A 82 13.47 -23.26 18.13
N ASN A 83 12.39 -22.50 18.24
CA ASN A 83 12.47 -21.05 18.04
C ASN A 83 11.26 -20.41 18.73
N LYS A 84 11.48 -19.76 19.89
CA LYS A 84 10.50 -18.86 20.52
C LYS A 84 10.32 -17.62 19.64
N ALA A 85 9.77 -17.78 18.45
CA ALA A 85 9.10 -16.68 17.78
C ALA A 85 7.92 -16.31 18.66
N MET A 86 7.87 -15.06 19.16
CA MET A 86 6.68 -14.58 19.83
C MET A 86 5.49 -14.82 18.89
N PRO A 87 4.40 -15.45 19.37
CA PRO A 87 3.24 -15.68 18.51
C PRO A 87 2.82 -14.33 17.94
N ILE A 88 2.77 -14.25 16.60
CA ILE A 88 2.29 -13.07 15.91
C ILE A 88 0.90 -12.79 16.50
N PRO A 89 0.66 -11.63 17.13
CA PRO A 89 -0.62 -11.35 17.74
C PRO A 89 -1.68 -11.44 16.65
N THR A 90 -2.55 -12.44 16.74
CA THR A 90 -3.65 -12.63 15.80
C THR A 90 -4.60 -11.44 15.94
N ILE A 91 -4.49 -10.47 15.02
CA ILE A 91 -5.35 -9.29 15.05
C ILE A 91 -6.75 -9.73 14.62
N ARG A 92 -7.67 -9.84 15.58
CA ARG A 92 -9.07 -10.10 15.31
C ARG A 92 -9.64 -8.92 14.50
N PRO A 93 -10.29 -9.17 13.34
CA PRO A 93 -10.98 -8.11 12.61
C PRO A 93 -12.19 -7.62 13.42
N LEU A 94 -12.42 -6.31 13.43
CA LEU A 94 -13.63 -5.72 14.01
C LEU A 94 -14.88 -6.23 13.27
N GLN A 95 -15.87 -6.69 14.04
CA GLN A 95 -17.14 -7.19 13.57
C GLN A 95 -18.29 -6.26 14.00
N VAL A 96 -19.42 -6.37 13.31
CA VAL A 96 -20.66 -5.70 13.73
C VAL A 96 -21.11 -6.31 15.06
N GLY A 97 -21.51 -5.47 16.01
CA GLY A 97 -21.84 -5.85 17.38
C GLY A 97 -20.68 -5.75 18.37
N ASP A 98 -19.43 -5.61 17.92
CA ASP A 98 -18.30 -5.40 18.82
C ASP A 98 -18.43 -4.05 19.55
N ARG A 99 -18.06 -4.02 20.84
CA ARG A 99 -17.88 -2.78 21.59
C ARG A 99 -16.46 -2.26 21.41
N VAL A 100 -16.34 -0.98 21.09
CA VAL A 100 -15.07 -0.32 20.83
C VAL A 100 -14.93 0.96 21.64
N LEU A 101 -13.71 1.23 22.09
CA LEU A 101 -13.26 2.48 22.66
C LEU A 101 -12.75 3.40 21.54
N ILE A 102 -13.26 4.62 21.49
CA ILE A 102 -12.81 5.64 20.54
C ILE A 102 -11.55 6.35 21.06
N LEU A 103 -10.50 6.43 20.26
CA LEU A 103 -9.24 7.12 20.59
C LEU A 103 -8.94 8.31 19.66
N GLU A 104 -9.92 8.76 18.87
CA GLU A 104 -9.78 9.96 18.02
C GLU A 104 -9.86 11.23 18.90
N PRO A 105 -8.76 12.00 19.05
CA PRO A 105 -8.69 13.09 20.03
C PRO A 105 -9.61 14.27 19.71
N ASP A 106 -9.87 14.52 18.42
CA ASP A 106 -10.73 15.62 17.97
C ASP A 106 -12.22 15.27 18.00
N SER A 107 -12.57 14.04 18.37
CA SER A 107 -13.96 13.59 18.43
C SER A 107 -14.61 13.93 19.77
N PRO A 108 -15.87 14.41 19.79
CA PRO A 108 -16.65 14.51 21.03
C PRO A 108 -16.86 13.17 21.74
N TYR A 109 -16.57 12.06 21.07
CA TYR A 109 -16.67 10.71 21.60
C TYR A 109 -15.32 10.15 22.08
N TYR A 110 -14.29 10.97 22.24
CA TYR A 110 -12.99 10.50 22.75
C TYR A 110 -13.16 9.75 24.08
N MET A 111 -12.59 8.55 24.16
CA MET A 111 -12.72 7.58 25.24
C MET A 111 -14.14 7.05 25.51
N ALA A 112 -15.12 7.29 24.64
CA ALA A 112 -16.44 6.67 24.73
C ALA A 112 -16.38 5.20 24.29
N LYS A 113 -17.21 4.37 24.92
CA LYS A 113 -17.43 2.96 24.54
C LYS A 113 -18.71 2.87 23.72
N LEU A 114 -18.59 2.53 22.44
CA LEU A 114 -19.70 2.52 21.50
C LEU A 114 -19.77 1.18 20.76
N SER A 115 -20.94 0.84 20.24
CA SER A 115 -21.18 -0.41 19.52
C SER A 115 -21.01 -0.22 18.03
N VAL A 116 -20.28 -1.12 17.37
CA VAL A 116 -20.08 -1.11 15.93
C VAL A 116 -21.35 -1.60 15.22
N ILE A 117 -21.88 -0.81 14.30
CA ILE A 117 -23.08 -1.16 13.51
C ILE A 117 -22.74 -1.49 12.04
N ARG A 118 -21.62 -0.97 11.53
CA ARG A 118 -21.16 -1.24 10.17
C ARG A 118 -19.64 -1.24 10.10
N THR A 119 -19.07 -2.12 9.29
CA THR A 119 -17.63 -2.18 9.06
C THR A 119 -17.31 -2.06 7.57
N SER A 120 -16.24 -1.36 7.26
CA SER A 120 -15.64 -1.28 5.92
C SER A 120 -14.17 -1.67 6.03
N LEU A 121 -13.37 -1.55 4.96
CA LEU A 121 -11.97 -1.97 5.00
C LEU A 121 -11.17 -1.22 6.08
N ILE A 122 -11.20 0.12 6.04
CA ILE A 122 -10.40 1.01 6.92
C ILE A 122 -11.23 1.78 7.97
N ARG A 123 -12.55 1.72 7.88
CA ARG A 123 -13.48 2.49 8.72
C ARG A 123 -14.48 1.56 9.40
N ALA A 124 -15.03 2.02 10.51
CA ALA A 124 -16.19 1.40 11.17
C ALA A 124 -17.15 2.51 11.62
N THR A 125 -18.44 2.25 11.46
CA THR A 125 -19.53 3.10 11.92
C THR A 125 -20.03 2.56 13.24
N VAL A 126 -20.15 3.45 14.22
CA VAL A 126 -20.64 3.14 15.55
C VAL A 126 -21.95 3.87 15.82
N GLU A 127 -22.77 3.25 16.66
CA GLU A 127 -23.97 3.86 17.20
C GLU A 127 -23.61 4.86 18.29
N THR A 128 -24.14 6.06 18.20
CA THR A 128 -23.98 7.18 19.14
C THR A 128 -25.36 7.65 19.61
N ASP A 129 -25.37 8.45 20.67
CA ASP A 129 -26.56 9.16 21.14
C ASP A 129 -27.20 10.11 20.09
N THR A 130 -26.38 10.66 19.19
CA THR A 130 -26.84 11.56 18.12
C THR A 130 -27.18 10.85 16.80
N GLY A 131 -27.05 9.53 16.74
CA GLY A 131 -27.25 8.72 15.54
C GLY A 131 -26.01 7.89 15.20
N GLU A 132 -25.51 7.99 13.97
CA GLU A 132 -24.38 7.19 13.51
C GLU A 132 -23.14 8.04 13.28
N LYS A 133 -21.97 7.57 13.73
CA LYS A 133 -20.69 8.21 13.44
C LYS A 133 -19.66 7.22 12.95
N THR A 134 -18.87 7.64 11.97
CA THR A 134 -17.84 6.79 11.33
C THR A 134 -16.45 7.19 11.76
N PHE A 135 -15.67 6.21 12.19
CA PHE A 135 -14.30 6.34 12.68
C PHE A 135 -13.33 5.49 11.86
N LEU A 136 -12.03 5.83 11.89
CA LEU A 136 -10.98 4.99 11.33
C LEU A 136 -10.68 3.83 12.29
N LYS A 137 -10.50 2.61 11.76
CA LYS A 137 -10.25 1.42 12.60
C LYS A 137 -8.99 1.52 13.46
N ARG A 138 -7.98 2.29 13.04
CA ARG A 138 -6.75 2.53 13.82
C ARG A 138 -7.01 3.31 15.12
N ASP A 139 -8.08 4.11 15.13
CA ASP A 139 -8.50 4.96 16.24
C ASP A 139 -9.56 4.26 17.10
N LEU A 140 -9.77 2.96 16.87
CA LEU A 140 -10.70 2.11 17.62
C LEU A 140 -9.93 1.02 18.36
N ARG A 141 -10.28 0.79 19.62
CA ARG A 141 -9.79 -0.36 20.39
C ARG A 141 -10.97 -1.24 20.78
N PHE A 142 -10.86 -2.53 20.49
CA PHE A 142 -11.83 -3.50 20.96
C PHE A 142 -11.84 -3.52 22.48
N VAL A 143 -13.04 -3.56 23.06
CA VAL A 143 -13.26 -3.70 24.50
C VAL A 143 -14.15 -4.92 24.69
N GLU A 144 -13.63 -5.92 25.39
CA GLU A 144 -14.46 -7.05 25.82
C GLU A 144 -15.58 -6.50 26.72
N ALA A 145 -16.81 -6.95 26.47
CA ALA A 145 -17.87 -6.70 27.42
C ALA A 145 -17.42 -7.34 28.74
N ALA A 146 -17.24 -6.53 29.78
CA ALA A 146 -17.06 -7.07 31.11
C ALA A 146 -18.27 -7.98 31.36
N SER A 147 -18.02 -9.26 31.60
CA SER A 147 -19.06 -10.15 32.13
C SER A 147 -19.53 -9.52 33.44
N GLU A 148 -20.75 -9.01 33.45
CA GLU A 148 -21.48 -8.72 34.68
C GLU A 148 -21.86 -10.03 35.39
#